data_AF-D7CVK3-F1
#
_entry.id   AF-D7CVK3-F1
#
_cell.length_a   1.000
_cell.length_b   1.000
_cell.length_c   1.000
_cell.angle_alpha   90.00
_cell.angle_beta   90.00
_cell.angle_gamma   90.00
#
_symmetry.space_group_name_H-M   'P 1'
#
loop_
_entity.id
_entity.type
_entity.pdbx_description
1 polymer ?
#
loop_
_entity_poly.entity_id
_entity_poly.type
_entity_poly.pdbx_seq_one_letter_code
_entity_poly.pdbx_strand_id
1 'polypeptide(L)'
;MLYQDEMTLRERNGYEITSKGTLSAFWFPTPGVRFKLKADPKNPASWFIVRDPLCRLDVPGLNLSVDVFLTRMTPGIAEGLLNSPTVLGPDSDLAYLQLHIVNFVDYHGEAIAVTDTRVHTAQLTMENSGWHLTIQLVKDGRKRIERLKKEYGYAITHVAKLECRHGRALTTDEAIEATHNLNRLFSFIKGADVASVLTVGFDTSDRKVWEYWNPLFLGDNAKYPERNWFPHDQPTGLDRLFSGYMDLQADEAWSEVIDSAITWYVKSSCATSVEVAILFAQMGLELLSWASFVEVDQKISANGFEKLPNADRMTLLLSTLLIPTAIPDQLKALQAFARSKNMSSGAEVIAHLRNNIVHPNLRAKIRVLPSEAQIEAVKLCLWYLELSLLKLCGYHGTYNNRLDTSNRHMCQPVPWADT
;
A
#
# COMPACT_ATOMS: atom_id res chain seq x y z
N MET A 1 22.72 -1.51 9.84
CA MET A 1 23.44 -2.78 9.66
C MET A 1 22.64 -3.85 10.41
N LEU A 2 22.37 -4.99 9.79
CA LEU A 2 21.51 -6.04 10.36
C LEU A 2 22.32 -7.21 10.91
N TYR A 3 23.39 -7.60 10.20
CA TYR A 3 24.27 -8.70 10.61
C TYR A 3 25.68 -8.46 10.05
N GLN A 4 26.70 -8.95 10.75
CA GLN A 4 28.08 -8.92 10.29
C GLN A 4 28.84 -10.12 10.86
N ASP A 5 29.02 -11.14 10.04
CA ASP A 5 29.93 -12.25 10.31
C ASP A 5 30.16 -13.06 9.02
N GLU A 6 30.69 -14.28 9.17
CA GLU A 6 30.78 -15.28 8.13
C GLU A 6 29.42 -15.64 7.50
N MET A 7 29.45 -15.78 6.17
CA MET A 7 28.33 -16.18 5.31
C MET A 7 28.88 -16.99 4.14
N THR A 8 28.05 -17.87 3.57
CA THR A 8 28.39 -18.70 2.43
C THR A 8 27.47 -18.41 1.27
N LEU A 9 28.02 -18.02 0.13
CA LEU A 9 27.29 -17.91 -1.13
C LEU A 9 27.45 -19.22 -1.91
N ARG A 10 26.33 -19.86 -2.28
CA ARG A 10 26.29 -21.09 -3.06
C ARG A 10 25.61 -20.87 -4.40
N GLU A 11 26.24 -21.34 -5.47
CA GLU A 11 25.64 -21.44 -6.78
C GLU A 11 24.86 -22.74 -6.95
N ARG A 12 23.91 -22.75 -7.89
CA ARG A 12 23.16 -23.95 -8.29
C ARG A 12 24.04 -25.07 -8.85
N ASN A 13 25.21 -24.74 -9.40
CA ASN A 13 26.16 -25.69 -9.98
C ASN A 13 27.11 -26.31 -8.93
N GLY A 14 26.94 -26.00 -7.63
CA GLY A 14 27.71 -26.53 -6.53
C GLY A 14 28.96 -25.73 -6.15
N TYR A 15 29.21 -24.59 -6.78
CA TYR A 15 30.30 -23.70 -6.36
C TYR A 15 29.91 -22.92 -5.08
N GLU A 16 30.82 -22.84 -4.11
CA GLU A 16 30.56 -22.19 -2.81
C GLU A 16 31.70 -21.24 -2.42
N ILE A 17 31.35 -20.08 -1.87
CA ILE A 17 32.29 -19.11 -1.32
C ILE A 17 31.88 -18.77 0.11
N THR A 18 32.73 -19.06 1.08
CA THR A 18 32.55 -18.64 2.47
C THR A 18 33.48 -17.47 2.78
N SER A 19 32.92 -16.38 3.32
CA SER A 19 33.72 -15.27 3.84
C SER A 19 32.93 -14.39 4.80
N LYS A 20 33.64 -13.53 5.53
CA LYS A 20 33.03 -12.45 6.30
C LYS A 20 32.31 -11.47 5.38
N GLY A 21 31.13 -11.08 5.81
CA GLY A 21 30.36 -10.06 5.12
C GLY A 21 29.41 -9.33 6.04
N THR A 22 28.49 -8.59 5.43
CA THR A 22 27.46 -7.83 6.11
C THR A 22 26.11 -8.03 5.45
N LEU A 23 25.04 -8.09 6.25
CA LEU A 23 23.68 -7.82 5.82
C LEU A 23 23.26 -6.42 6.27
N SER A 24 22.62 -5.67 5.38
CA SER A 24 22.16 -4.32 5.68
C SER A 24 20.87 -3.99 4.95
N ALA A 25 19.93 -3.37 5.66
CA ALA A 25 18.82 -2.68 5.03
C ALA A 25 19.36 -1.53 4.18
N PHE A 26 18.84 -1.42 2.96
CA PHE A 26 19.30 -0.50 1.95
C PHE A 26 18.11 0.14 1.22
N TRP A 27 18.26 1.37 0.73
CA TRP A 27 17.15 2.17 0.20
C TRP A 27 17.22 2.51 -1.31
N PHE A 28 18.40 2.62 -1.92
CA PHE A 28 18.58 3.30 -3.22
C PHE A 28 19.40 2.53 -4.28
N PRO A 29 18.89 2.17 -5.47
CA PRO A 29 17.65 2.68 -6.07
C PRO A 29 16.41 1.91 -5.64
N THR A 30 16.59 0.64 -5.28
CA THR A 30 15.52 -0.25 -4.83
C THR A 30 15.77 -0.63 -3.37
N PRO A 31 14.77 -0.46 -2.50
CA PRO A 31 14.86 -0.82 -1.11
C PRO A 31 14.88 -2.35 -0.93
N GLY A 32 15.61 -2.84 0.06
CA GLY A 32 15.71 -4.26 0.34
C GLY A 32 16.83 -4.60 1.33
N VAL A 33 17.06 -5.89 1.55
CA VAL A 33 18.18 -6.37 2.36
C VAL A 33 19.34 -6.73 1.43
N ARG A 34 20.43 -5.99 1.54
CA ARG A 34 21.65 -6.21 0.77
C ARG A 34 22.63 -7.05 1.56
N PHE A 35 23.20 -8.06 0.92
CA PHE A 35 24.39 -8.73 1.40
C PHE A 35 25.64 -8.20 0.68
N LYS A 36 26.76 -8.23 1.40
CA LYS A 36 28.08 -7.93 0.86
C LYS A 36 29.09 -8.87 1.47
N LEU A 37 29.76 -9.65 0.64
CA LEU A 37 30.89 -10.50 1.03
C LEU A 37 32.18 -9.86 0.52
N LYS A 38 33.25 -9.95 1.31
CA LYS A 38 34.59 -9.52 0.91
C LYS A 38 35.49 -10.74 0.79
N ALA A 39 36.26 -10.88 -0.28
CA ALA A 39 37.21 -11.99 -0.40
C ALA A 39 38.27 -11.94 0.68
N ASP A 40 38.80 -13.13 1.01
CA ASP A 40 40.09 -13.22 1.68
C ASP A 40 41.12 -12.48 0.80
N PRO A 41 41.79 -11.44 1.35
CA PRO A 41 42.86 -10.73 0.65
C PRO A 41 43.94 -11.64 0.08
N LYS A 42 44.11 -12.85 0.64
CA LYS A 42 45.12 -13.83 0.22
C LYS A 42 44.72 -14.67 -1.00
N ASN A 43 43.45 -14.73 -1.39
CA ASN A 43 43.01 -15.49 -2.57
C ASN A 43 41.81 -14.86 -3.31
N PRO A 44 41.99 -13.66 -3.88
CA PRO A 44 40.90 -12.91 -4.54
C PRO A 44 40.41 -13.56 -5.86
N ALA A 45 41.20 -14.46 -6.46
CA ALA A 45 40.90 -15.05 -7.78
C ALA A 45 39.84 -16.16 -7.75
N SER A 46 39.55 -16.75 -6.57
CA SER A 46 38.50 -17.77 -6.43
C SER A 46 37.11 -17.25 -6.82
N TRP A 47 36.87 -15.94 -6.71
CA TRP A 47 35.56 -15.32 -6.86
C TRP A 47 35.09 -15.19 -8.33
N PHE A 48 35.97 -15.43 -9.31
CA PHE A 48 35.64 -15.34 -10.76
C PHE A 48 34.84 -16.54 -11.29
N ILE A 49 34.55 -17.54 -10.47
CA ILE A 49 33.90 -18.79 -10.90
C ILE A 49 32.37 -18.68 -10.80
N VAL A 50 31.84 -17.75 -10.01
CA VAL A 50 30.40 -17.50 -9.89
C VAL A 50 29.89 -16.84 -11.18
N ARG A 51 29.00 -17.53 -11.90
CA ARG A 51 28.40 -17.10 -13.15
C ARG A 51 26.88 -16.96 -13.08
N ASP A 52 26.22 -17.61 -12.11
CA ASP A 52 24.76 -17.57 -11.95
C ASP A 52 24.35 -16.37 -11.07
N PRO A 53 23.56 -15.41 -11.59
CA PRO A 53 23.08 -14.30 -10.78
C PRO A 53 22.11 -14.76 -9.66
N LEU A 54 21.51 -15.94 -9.77
CA LEU A 54 20.66 -16.53 -8.74
C LEU A 54 21.47 -17.52 -7.90
N CYS A 55 21.79 -17.09 -6.69
CA CYS A 55 22.54 -17.88 -5.72
C CYS A 55 21.70 -18.13 -4.48
N ARG A 56 22.17 -19.01 -3.61
CA ARG A 56 21.70 -19.15 -2.24
C ARG A 56 22.74 -18.54 -1.29
N LEU A 57 22.29 -17.80 -0.28
CA LEU A 57 23.12 -17.27 0.77
C LEU A 57 22.78 -17.97 2.08
N ASP A 58 23.77 -18.63 2.66
CA ASP A 58 23.69 -19.19 4.00
C ASP A 58 24.35 -18.24 5.00
N VAL A 59 23.66 -18.00 6.11
CA VAL A 59 24.11 -17.15 7.20
C VAL A 59 23.99 -17.94 8.50
N PRO A 60 25.00 -18.75 8.86
CA PRO A 60 24.92 -19.69 9.97
C PRO A 60 24.56 -19.03 11.31
N GLY A 61 25.10 -17.84 11.59
CA GLY A 61 24.79 -17.10 12.82
C GLY A 61 23.34 -16.59 12.92
N LEU A 62 22.58 -16.67 11.83
CA LEU A 62 21.13 -16.39 11.81
C LEU A 62 20.29 -17.65 11.56
N ASN A 63 20.91 -18.83 11.41
CA ASN A 63 20.26 -20.05 10.93
C ASN A 63 19.43 -19.80 9.65
N LEU A 64 19.96 -18.99 8.73
CA LEU A 64 19.26 -18.52 7.54
C LEU A 64 19.87 -19.14 6.28
N SER A 65 19.01 -19.61 5.37
CA SER A 65 19.38 -20.01 4.01
C SER A 65 18.35 -19.46 3.04
N VAL A 66 18.74 -18.53 2.17
CA VAL A 66 17.80 -17.74 1.36
C VAL A 66 18.30 -17.54 -0.07
N ASP A 67 17.38 -17.51 -1.02
CA ASP A 67 17.71 -17.15 -2.40
C ASP A 67 18.09 -15.67 -2.49
N VAL A 68 19.15 -15.40 -3.24
CA VAL A 68 19.68 -14.06 -3.44
C VAL A 68 19.94 -13.79 -4.91
N PHE A 69 19.79 -12.52 -5.29
CA PHE A 69 20.14 -12.02 -6.60
C PHE A 69 21.45 -11.24 -6.53
N LEU A 70 22.48 -11.69 -7.24
CA LEU A 70 23.75 -11.00 -7.35
C LEU A 70 23.61 -9.77 -8.23
N THR A 71 24.01 -8.63 -7.68
CA THR A 71 23.99 -7.33 -8.38
C THR A 71 25.38 -6.87 -8.80
N ARG A 72 26.42 -7.38 -8.13
CA ARG A 72 27.81 -7.08 -8.44
C ARG A 72 28.70 -8.25 -8.03
N MET A 73 29.58 -8.64 -8.96
CA MET A 73 30.66 -9.58 -8.72
C MET A 73 31.95 -9.01 -9.30
N THR A 74 32.97 -8.86 -8.46
CA THR A 74 34.31 -8.39 -8.84
C THR A 74 35.36 -9.16 -8.05
N PRO A 75 36.63 -9.26 -8.49
CA PRO A 75 37.69 -9.82 -7.67
C PRO A 75 37.73 -9.12 -6.32
N GLY A 76 37.43 -9.86 -5.24
CA GLY A 76 37.39 -9.31 -3.89
C GLY A 76 36.02 -8.99 -3.31
N ILE A 77 34.94 -8.91 -4.10
CA ILE A 77 33.62 -8.45 -3.63
C ILE A 77 32.49 -9.15 -4.37
N ALA A 78 31.51 -9.64 -3.61
CA ALA A 78 30.20 -10.09 -4.08
C ALA A 78 29.12 -9.32 -3.33
N GLU A 79 28.19 -8.71 -4.05
CA GLU A 79 27.08 -7.95 -3.49
C GLU A 79 25.78 -8.30 -4.21
N GLY A 80 24.70 -8.38 -3.46
CA GLY A 80 23.39 -8.70 -3.99
C GLY A 80 22.27 -8.40 -3.02
N LEU A 81 21.06 -8.74 -3.42
CA LEU A 81 19.84 -8.54 -2.64
C LEU A 81 19.25 -9.90 -2.27
N LEU A 82 18.63 -9.97 -1.10
CA LEU A 82 17.72 -11.08 -0.79
C LEU A 82 16.57 -11.06 -1.79
N ASN A 83 16.23 -12.22 -2.33
CA ASN A 83 15.24 -12.38 -3.40
C ASN A 83 13.86 -12.82 -2.90
N SER A 84 13.72 -13.10 -1.60
CA SER A 84 12.47 -13.51 -0.97
C SER A 84 12.34 -12.95 0.45
N PRO A 85 11.09 -12.81 0.95
CA PRO A 85 10.86 -12.57 2.36
C PRO A 85 11.59 -13.59 3.22
N THR A 86 12.15 -13.11 4.33
CA THR A 86 13.01 -13.89 5.20
C THR A 86 12.46 -13.87 6.61
N VAL A 87 12.21 -15.04 7.15
CA VAL A 87 11.82 -15.25 8.55
C VAL A 87 13.06 -15.63 9.35
N LEU A 88 13.23 -15.02 10.51
CA LEU A 88 14.27 -15.33 11.48
C LEU A 88 13.64 -15.65 12.83
N GLY A 89 14.27 -16.56 13.56
CA GLY A 89 13.75 -17.06 14.83
C GLY A 89 12.85 -18.29 14.64
N PRO A 90 12.57 -19.02 15.73
CA PRO A 90 11.69 -20.18 15.69
C PRO A 90 10.22 -19.75 15.55
N ASP A 91 9.39 -20.71 15.13
CA ASP A 91 7.95 -20.59 15.33
C ASP A 91 7.67 -20.47 16.84
N SER A 92 6.99 -19.39 17.21
CA SER A 92 6.76 -19.00 18.59
C SER A 92 5.48 -18.20 18.72
N ASP A 93 4.91 -18.26 19.92
CA ASP A 93 3.80 -17.42 20.33
C ASP A 93 4.30 -16.00 20.60
N LEU A 94 3.81 -15.05 19.81
CA LEU A 94 4.19 -13.64 19.88
C LEU A 94 3.15 -12.87 20.69
N ALA A 95 3.59 -12.08 21.66
CA ALA A 95 2.72 -11.16 22.40
C ALA A 95 2.31 -9.97 21.54
N TYR A 96 3.24 -9.43 20.74
CA TYR A 96 2.97 -8.29 19.85
C TYR A 96 3.98 -8.21 18.71
N LEU A 97 3.62 -7.42 17.69
CA LEU A 97 4.48 -7.10 16.56
C LEU A 97 4.88 -5.63 16.58
N GLN A 98 6.12 -5.35 16.19
CA GLN A 98 6.59 -4.01 15.86
C GLN A 98 6.89 -3.93 14.36
N LEU A 99 6.21 -3.03 13.66
CA LEU A 99 6.32 -2.82 12.22
C LEU A 99 7.03 -1.49 11.92
N HIS A 100 8.08 -1.49 11.11
CA HIS A 100 8.74 -0.24 10.71
C HIS A 100 8.20 0.25 9.37
N ILE A 101 7.35 1.27 9.39
CA ILE A 101 6.61 1.71 8.21
C ILE A 101 7.42 2.72 7.39
N VAL A 102 7.55 2.44 6.10
CA VAL A 102 8.30 3.26 5.14
C VAL A 102 7.38 4.22 4.41
N ASN A 103 7.76 5.51 4.40
CA ASN A 103 7.10 6.58 3.66
C ASN A 103 5.58 6.75 3.91
N PHE A 104 5.12 6.57 5.15
CA PHE A 104 3.72 6.77 5.50
C PHE A 104 3.35 8.26 5.56
N VAL A 105 2.04 8.55 5.57
CA VAL A 105 1.53 9.93 5.59
C VAL A 105 1.80 10.62 6.92
N ASP A 106 1.98 11.94 6.89
CA ASP A 106 2.01 12.76 8.11
C ASP A 106 0.56 13.03 8.57
N TYR A 107 0.39 13.19 9.87
CA TYR A 107 -0.91 13.45 10.49
C TYR A 107 -0.77 14.15 11.85
N HIS A 108 -1.86 14.79 12.26
CA HIS A 108 -2.03 15.38 13.58
C HIS A 108 -2.78 14.39 14.48
N GLY A 109 -2.01 13.48 15.09
CA GLY A 109 -2.55 12.44 15.98
C GLY A 109 -2.69 12.89 17.43
N GLU A 110 -2.95 11.92 18.31
CA GLU A 110 -3.01 12.10 19.75
C GLU A 110 -1.66 12.57 20.31
N ALA A 111 -1.76 13.39 21.36
CA ALA A 111 -0.65 13.91 22.12
C ALA A 111 0.00 12.81 22.96
N ILE A 112 1.28 12.54 22.71
CA ILE A 112 2.11 11.60 23.48
C ILE A 112 3.18 12.38 24.24
N ALA A 113 3.36 12.08 25.52
CA ALA A 113 4.50 12.59 26.28
C ALA A 113 5.79 11.90 25.79
N VAL A 114 6.74 12.69 25.28
CA VAL A 114 8.07 12.21 24.87
C VAL A 114 9.08 12.42 26.00
N THR A 115 8.84 13.41 26.86
CA THR A 115 9.48 13.65 28.16
C THR A 115 8.46 14.32 29.09
N ASP A 116 8.80 14.50 30.38
CA ASP A 116 7.98 15.25 31.36
C ASP A 116 7.61 16.69 30.91
N THR A 117 8.29 17.22 29.88
CA THR A 117 8.16 18.62 29.42
C THR A 117 7.83 18.76 27.92
N ARG A 118 7.76 17.66 27.16
CA ARG A 118 7.48 17.69 25.71
C ARG A 118 6.40 16.70 25.32
N VAL A 119 5.38 17.22 24.66
CA VAL A 119 4.27 16.46 24.11
C VAL A 119 4.34 16.56 22.58
N HIS A 120 4.23 15.43 21.90
CA HIS A 120 4.16 15.35 20.44
C HIS A 120 2.82 14.78 20.02
N THR A 121 2.06 15.49 19.19
CA THR A 121 0.87 14.95 18.51
C THR A 121 1.31 14.02 17.39
N ALA A 122 1.37 12.73 17.67
CA ALA A 122 2.10 11.79 16.82
C ALA A 122 1.61 10.34 16.89
N GLN A 123 0.62 10.02 17.73
CA GLN A 123 0.07 8.67 17.80
C GLN A 123 -1.27 8.60 17.10
N LEU A 124 -1.44 7.56 16.30
CA LEU A 124 -2.73 7.10 15.84
C LEU A 124 -3.03 5.78 16.50
N THR A 125 -4.24 5.62 17.01
CA THR A 125 -4.72 4.37 17.60
C THR A 125 -5.91 3.89 16.78
N MET A 126 -5.94 2.60 16.47
CA MET A 126 -7.06 1.92 15.80
C MET A 126 -7.34 0.59 16.50
N GLU A 127 -8.60 0.31 16.79
CA GLU A 127 -9.00 -0.91 17.49
C GLU A 127 -10.22 -1.58 16.84
N ASN A 128 -10.27 -2.91 16.93
CA ASN A 128 -11.48 -3.70 16.69
C ASN A 128 -11.63 -4.78 17.78
N SER A 129 -12.48 -5.79 17.57
CA SER A 129 -12.68 -6.88 18.54
C SER A 129 -11.43 -7.75 18.74
N GLY A 130 -10.60 -7.91 17.71
CA GLY A 130 -9.44 -8.80 17.70
C GLY A 130 -8.09 -8.10 17.89
N TRP A 131 -7.97 -6.83 17.50
CA TRP A 131 -6.69 -6.14 17.36
C TRP A 131 -6.67 -4.77 18.03
N HIS A 132 -5.51 -4.41 18.57
CA HIS A 132 -5.14 -3.07 19.00
C HIS A 132 -3.89 -2.64 18.22
N LEU A 133 -4.00 -1.56 17.44
CA LEU A 133 -2.95 -1.04 16.59
C LEU A 133 -2.61 0.39 17.02
N THR A 134 -1.34 0.64 17.30
CA THR A 134 -0.82 2.00 17.49
C THR A 134 0.20 2.30 16.40
N ILE A 135 0.20 3.54 15.90
CA ILE A 135 1.15 4.03 14.90
C ILE A 135 1.74 5.32 15.42
N GLN A 136 3.06 5.35 15.53
CA GLN A 136 3.81 6.49 16.07
C GLN A 136 4.84 7.00 15.07
N LEU A 137 4.93 8.31 14.96
CA LEU A 137 5.99 8.97 14.20
C LEU A 137 7.37 8.68 14.82
N VAL A 138 8.35 8.29 14.01
CA VAL A 138 9.73 8.13 14.51
C VAL A 138 10.38 9.47 14.82
N LYS A 139 11.48 9.43 15.57
CA LYS A 139 12.32 10.60 15.78
C LYS A 139 12.74 11.24 14.44
N ASP A 140 12.51 12.54 14.32
CA ASP A 140 12.69 13.34 13.10
C ASP A 140 11.79 12.90 11.91
N GLY A 141 10.72 12.13 12.15
CA GLY A 141 9.83 11.60 11.11
C GLY A 141 9.23 12.67 10.21
N ARG A 142 8.74 13.80 10.75
CA ARG A 142 8.22 14.93 9.96
C ARG A 142 9.26 15.48 9.00
N LYS A 143 10.49 15.71 9.46
CA LYS A 143 11.60 16.16 8.60
C LYS A 143 11.92 15.14 7.50
N ARG A 144 11.85 13.84 7.81
CA ARG A 144 12.01 12.78 6.81
C ARG A 144 10.91 12.87 5.75
N ILE A 145 9.65 13.00 6.15
CA ILE A 145 8.50 13.12 5.24
C ILE A 145 8.63 14.37 4.37
N GLU A 146 8.95 15.54 4.94
CA GLU A 146 9.17 16.78 4.20
C GLU A 146 10.27 16.67 3.15
N ARG A 147 11.37 16.00 3.49
CA ARG A 147 12.45 15.70 2.54
C ARG A 147 11.97 14.77 1.43
N LEU A 148 11.30 13.68 1.77
CA LEU A 148 10.82 12.69 0.81
C LEU A 148 9.79 13.28 -0.17
N LYS A 149 8.94 14.21 0.27
CA LYS A 149 8.02 14.95 -0.61
C LYS A 149 8.74 15.77 -1.70
N LYS A 150 9.99 16.16 -1.47
CA LYS A 150 10.80 16.97 -2.41
C LYS A 150 11.77 16.13 -3.24
N GLU A 151 12.43 15.18 -2.59
CA GLU A 151 13.56 14.43 -3.16
C GLU A 151 13.18 13.02 -3.63
N TYR A 152 11.95 12.57 -3.33
CA TYR A 152 11.56 11.17 -3.42
C TYR A 152 12.49 10.25 -2.59
N GLY A 153 12.34 8.94 -2.74
CA GLY A 153 13.17 7.94 -2.05
C GLY A 153 12.46 7.28 -0.88
N TYR A 154 13.23 6.76 0.08
CA TYR A 154 12.70 5.92 1.15
C TYR A 154 13.28 6.27 2.52
N ALA A 155 12.42 6.27 3.53
CA ALA A 155 12.83 6.26 4.93
C ALA A 155 11.75 5.62 5.81
N ILE A 156 12.17 4.98 6.91
CA ILE A 156 11.25 4.66 8.00
C ILE A 156 10.73 5.99 8.55
N THR A 157 9.42 6.16 8.51
CA THR A 157 8.71 7.38 8.93
C THR A 157 7.92 7.15 10.21
N HIS A 158 7.41 5.93 10.39
CA HIS A 158 6.60 5.53 11.53
C HIS A 158 7.00 4.15 12.02
N VAL A 159 6.65 3.85 13.26
CA VAL A 159 6.66 2.51 13.83
C VAL A 159 5.24 2.22 14.29
N ALA A 160 4.73 1.04 13.97
CA ALA A 160 3.47 0.56 14.50
C ALA A 160 3.68 -0.60 15.47
N LYS A 161 2.82 -0.68 16.48
CA LYS A 161 2.71 -1.81 17.39
C LYS A 161 1.34 -2.45 17.18
N LEU A 162 1.32 -3.75 16.88
CA LEU A 162 0.10 -4.54 16.74
C LEU A 162 0.03 -5.56 17.85
N GLU A 163 -1.10 -5.56 18.56
CA GLU A 163 -1.40 -6.45 19.68
C GLU A 163 -2.73 -7.14 19.43
N CYS A 164 -2.84 -8.43 19.77
CA CYS A 164 -4.15 -9.05 19.88
C CYS A 164 -4.85 -8.52 21.14
N ARG A 165 -6.17 -8.30 21.04
CA ARG A 165 -6.96 -7.97 22.21
C ARG A 165 -7.02 -9.15 23.17
N HIS A 166 -7.26 -8.82 24.44
CA HIS A 166 -7.33 -9.76 25.54
C HIS A 166 -6.03 -10.56 25.78
N GLY A 167 -4.89 -10.12 25.23
CA GLY A 167 -3.59 -10.73 25.47
C GLY A 167 -3.40 -12.11 24.82
N ARG A 168 -4.19 -12.43 23.79
CA ARG A 168 -3.99 -13.62 22.96
C ARG A 168 -2.61 -13.54 22.28
N ALA A 169 -1.89 -14.66 22.20
CA ALA A 169 -0.67 -14.72 21.40
C ALA A 169 -0.99 -14.83 19.90
N LEU A 170 -0.11 -14.25 19.07
CA LEU A 170 -0.11 -14.44 17.63
C LEU A 170 0.83 -15.59 17.26
N THR A 171 0.44 -16.41 16.29
CA THR A 171 1.40 -17.29 15.62
C THR A 171 2.27 -16.50 14.65
N THR A 172 3.38 -17.10 14.21
CA THR A 172 4.25 -16.51 13.18
C THR A 172 3.54 -16.33 11.82
N ASP A 173 2.64 -17.25 11.46
CA ASP A 173 1.82 -17.16 10.25
C ASP A 173 0.80 -16.01 10.34
N GLU A 174 0.08 -15.91 11.46
CA GLU A 174 -0.84 -14.79 11.71
C GLU A 174 -0.10 -13.44 11.68
N ALA A 175 1.15 -13.42 12.14
CA ALA A 175 1.97 -12.21 12.12
C ALA A 175 2.36 -11.77 10.70
N ILE A 176 2.66 -12.71 9.82
CA ILE A 176 2.96 -12.44 8.41
C ILE A 176 1.69 -11.94 7.70
N GLU A 177 0.56 -12.62 7.90
CA GLU A 177 -0.73 -12.24 7.33
C GLU A 177 -1.17 -10.84 7.79
N ALA A 178 -1.14 -10.58 9.10
CA ALA A 178 -1.46 -9.28 9.66
C ALA A 178 -0.53 -8.18 9.11
N THR A 179 0.76 -8.48 8.92
CA THR A 179 1.69 -7.53 8.29
C THR A 179 1.29 -7.18 6.86
N HIS A 180 0.85 -8.16 6.06
CA HIS A 180 0.37 -7.91 4.69
C HIS A 180 -0.91 -7.08 4.68
N ASN A 181 -1.88 -7.43 5.52
CA ASN A 181 -3.17 -6.72 5.61
C ASN A 181 -2.95 -5.26 6.06
N LEU A 182 -2.08 -5.04 7.04
CA LEU A 182 -1.74 -3.69 7.48
C LEU A 182 -1.03 -2.88 6.39
N ASN A 183 -0.08 -3.47 5.66
CA ASN A 183 0.56 -2.78 4.54
C ASN A 183 -0.46 -2.33 3.49
N ARG A 184 -1.46 -3.17 3.20
CA ARG A 184 -2.53 -2.83 2.26
C ARG A 184 -3.43 -1.71 2.78
N LEU A 185 -3.85 -1.77 4.04
CA LEU A 185 -4.62 -0.69 4.68
C LEU A 185 -3.84 0.63 4.69
N PHE A 186 -2.55 0.59 5.04
CA PHE A 186 -1.70 1.77 5.02
C PHE A 186 -1.53 2.33 3.61
N SER A 187 -1.49 1.46 2.60
CA SER A 187 -1.46 1.87 1.20
C SER A 187 -2.76 2.58 0.79
N PHE A 188 -3.91 2.09 1.26
CA PHE A 188 -5.20 2.76 1.05
C PHE A 188 -5.27 4.12 1.74
N ILE A 189 -4.81 4.22 2.99
CA ILE A 189 -4.72 5.48 3.73
C ILE A 189 -3.81 6.48 3.01
N LYS A 190 -2.65 6.03 2.53
CA LYS A 190 -1.70 6.90 1.84
C LYS A 190 -2.18 7.29 0.44
N GLY A 191 -2.84 6.38 -0.28
CA GLY A 191 -3.08 6.51 -1.72
C GLY A 191 -1.83 6.23 -2.57
N ALA A 192 -0.86 5.49 -2.01
CA ALA A 192 0.32 4.98 -2.69
C ALA A 192 0.76 3.70 -1.96
N ASP A 193 1.57 2.85 -2.61
CA ASP A 193 2.10 1.65 -1.96
C ASP A 193 2.77 2.04 -0.62
N VAL A 194 2.53 1.30 0.45
CA VAL A 194 3.19 1.42 1.76
C VAL A 194 3.61 0.03 2.18
N ALA A 195 4.81 -0.08 2.76
CA ALA A 195 5.20 -1.32 3.40
C ALA A 195 5.88 -1.10 4.74
N SER A 196 5.70 -2.10 5.58
CA SER A 196 6.45 -2.34 6.78
C SER A 196 7.68 -3.16 6.44
N VAL A 197 8.85 -2.66 6.80
CA VAL A 197 10.11 -3.37 6.68
C VAL A 197 10.55 -3.88 8.05
N LEU A 198 11.28 -4.99 8.08
CA LEU A 198 11.90 -5.49 9.31
C LEU A 198 10.86 -5.61 10.45
N THR A 199 9.78 -6.36 10.22
CA THR A 199 8.80 -6.64 11.26
C THR A 199 9.46 -7.46 12.36
N VAL A 200 9.19 -7.14 13.62
CA VAL A 200 9.79 -7.79 14.79
C VAL A 200 8.70 -8.33 15.69
N GLY A 201 8.79 -9.60 16.09
CA GLY A 201 7.90 -10.24 17.04
C GLY A 201 8.54 -10.35 18.42
N PHE A 202 7.75 -10.04 19.44
CA PHE A 202 8.17 -10.02 20.85
C PHE A 202 7.36 -11.02 21.68
N ASP A 203 8.00 -11.63 22.67
CA ASP A 203 7.32 -12.48 23.66
C ASP A 203 6.70 -11.64 24.81
N THR A 204 6.01 -12.31 25.74
CA THR A 204 5.40 -11.65 26.92
C THR A 204 6.42 -11.06 27.91
N SER A 205 7.71 -11.36 27.74
CA SER A 205 8.82 -10.82 28.51
C SER A 205 9.53 -9.66 27.78
N ASP A 206 8.93 -9.12 26.72
CA ASP A 206 9.47 -8.02 25.91
C ASP A 206 10.77 -8.38 25.18
N ARG A 207 11.03 -9.67 24.96
CA ARG A 207 12.21 -10.13 24.23
C ARG A 207 11.87 -10.34 22.77
N LYS A 208 12.72 -9.80 21.89
CA LYS A 208 12.68 -10.12 20.46
C LYS A 208 12.95 -11.62 20.26
N VAL A 209 11.98 -12.33 19.71
CA VAL A 209 12.05 -13.78 19.43
C VAL A 209 11.93 -14.12 17.95
N TRP A 210 11.39 -13.20 17.16
CA TRP A 210 11.08 -13.43 15.74
C TRP A 210 11.29 -12.15 14.91
N GLU A 211 11.69 -12.31 13.64
CA GLU A 211 11.75 -11.22 12.68
C GLU A 211 11.25 -11.67 11.31
N TYR A 212 10.56 -10.76 10.62
CA TYR A 212 10.18 -10.91 9.22
C TYR A 212 10.74 -9.76 8.41
N TRP A 213 11.74 -10.08 7.61
CA TRP A 213 12.37 -9.15 6.69
C TRP A 213 11.71 -9.31 5.33
N ASN A 214 10.82 -8.39 5.00
CA ASN A 214 10.17 -8.35 3.69
C ASN A 214 10.95 -7.42 2.74
N PRO A 215 11.72 -7.97 1.78
CA PRO A 215 12.43 -7.17 0.79
C PRO A 215 11.55 -6.80 -0.41
N LEU A 216 10.32 -7.33 -0.51
CA LEU A 216 9.53 -7.22 -1.73
C LEU A 216 9.03 -5.79 -1.94
N PHE A 217 9.62 -5.20 -2.99
CA PHE A 217 9.15 -4.09 -3.80
C PHE A 217 8.27 -3.07 -3.08
N LEU A 218 8.89 -2.00 -2.58
CA LEU A 218 8.19 -0.77 -2.18
C LEU A 218 7.53 -0.03 -3.37
N GLY A 219 7.20 -0.68 -4.49
CA GLY A 219 6.43 -0.13 -5.62
C GLY A 219 6.71 1.35 -5.95
N ASP A 220 5.63 2.11 -6.19
CA ASP A 220 5.69 3.57 -6.38
C ASP A 220 5.63 4.34 -5.03
N ASN A 221 5.99 3.70 -3.90
CA ASN A 221 5.94 4.26 -2.54
C ASN A 221 6.84 5.50 -2.37
N ALA A 222 7.83 5.68 -3.27
CA ALA A 222 8.66 6.88 -3.29
C ALA A 222 7.84 8.16 -3.53
N LYS A 223 6.69 8.06 -4.21
CA LYS A 223 5.81 9.19 -4.50
C LYS A 223 4.84 9.41 -3.33
N TYR A 224 4.69 10.68 -2.93
CA TYR A 224 3.58 11.12 -2.11
C TYR A 224 2.50 11.66 -3.04
N PRO A 225 1.29 11.09 -3.04
CA PRO A 225 0.21 11.62 -3.87
C PRO A 225 -0.11 13.05 -3.40
N GLU A 226 -0.41 13.93 -4.35
CA GLU A 226 -0.69 15.34 -4.03
C GLU A 226 -1.94 15.51 -3.17
N ARG A 227 -2.89 14.57 -3.28
CA ARG A 227 -4.16 14.51 -2.55
C ARG A 227 -4.62 13.07 -2.37
N ASN A 228 -5.20 12.78 -1.21
CA ASN A 228 -5.92 11.56 -0.92
C ASN A 228 -7.16 11.89 -0.05
N TRP A 229 -7.95 10.88 0.28
CA TRP A 229 -9.13 11.02 1.14
C TRP A 229 -8.78 11.19 2.63
N PHE A 230 -7.57 10.84 3.06
CA PHE A 230 -7.24 10.71 4.47
C PHE A 230 -7.24 12.06 5.20
N PRO A 231 -8.00 12.22 6.31
CA PRO A 231 -8.13 13.48 7.03
C PRO A 231 -6.91 13.79 7.91
N HIS A 232 -5.82 14.26 7.31
CA HIS A 232 -4.52 14.51 7.96
C HIS A 232 -4.56 15.33 9.25
N ASP A 233 -5.41 16.37 9.29
CA ASP A 233 -5.47 17.31 10.41
C ASP A 233 -6.31 16.79 11.58
N GLN A 234 -7.27 15.90 11.30
CA GLN A 234 -8.17 15.31 12.30
C GLN A 234 -8.53 13.87 11.90
N PRO A 235 -7.63 12.89 12.15
CA PRO A 235 -7.82 11.50 11.77
C PRO A 235 -8.86 10.80 12.66
N THR A 236 -10.14 11.11 12.45
CA THR A 236 -11.28 10.58 13.22
C THR A 236 -11.97 9.42 12.50
N GLY A 237 -12.63 8.52 13.23
CA GLY A 237 -13.42 7.42 12.66
C GLY A 237 -12.60 6.26 12.09
N LEU A 238 -11.28 6.24 12.30
CA LEU A 238 -10.40 5.21 11.75
C LEU A 238 -10.58 3.83 12.40
N ASP A 239 -11.11 3.74 13.61
CA ASP A 239 -11.51 2.46 14.22
C ASP A 239 -12.52 1.71 13.37
N ARG A 240 -13.52 2.43 12.82
CA ARG A 240 -14.54 1.84 11.95
C ARG A 240 -13.94 1.36 10.65
N LEU A 241 -13.07 2.17 10.03
CA LEU A 241 -12.32 1.77 8.84
C LEU A 241 -11.48 0.52 9.10
N PHE A 242 -10.71 0.51 10.19
CA PHE A 242 -9.84 -0.60 10.54
C PHE A 242 -10.65 -1.87 10.82
N SER A 243 -11.72 -1.77 11.62
CA SER A 243 -12.62 -2.89 11.89
C SER A 243 -13.20 -3.45 10.60
N GLY A 244 -13.87 -2.63 9.79
CA GLY A 244 -14.52 -3.11 8.57
C GLY A 244 -13.53 -3.63 7.53
N TYR A 245 -12.33 -3.05 7.44
CA TYR A 245 -11.28 -3.60 6.58
C TYR A 245 -10.82 -4.99 7.04
N MET A 246 -10.59 -5.17 8.35
CA MET A 246 -10.22 -6.49 8.89
C MET A 246 -11.34 -7.51 8.74
N ASP A 247 -12.61 -7.09 8.87
CA ASP A 247 -13.77 -7.95 8.64
C ASP A 247 -13.83 -8.40 7.16
N LEU A 248 -13.60 -7.50 6.20
CA LEU A 248 -13.52 -7.83 4.77
C LEU A 248 -12.33 -8.74 4.43
N GLN A 249 -11.21 -8.61 5.14
CA GLN A 249 -10.04 -9.49 4.97
C GLN A 249 -10.30 -10.91 5.51
N ALA A 250 -11.08 -11.03 6.58
CA ALA A 250 -11.45 -12.32 7.17
C ALA A 250 -12.56 -13.05 6.38
N ASP A 251 -13.29 -12.35 5.52
CA ASP A 251 -14.29 -12.93 4.63
C ASP A 251 -13.63 -13.45 3.34
N GLU A 252 -13.70 -14.77 3.13
CA GLU A 252 -13.10 -15.47 1.99
C GLU A 252 -13.56 -14.90 0.63
N ALA A 253 -14.80 -14.42 0.53
CA ALA A 253 -15.33 -13.86 -0.70
C ALA A 253 -14.86 -12.41 -0.95
N TRP A 254 -14.44 -11.69 0.09
CA TRP A 254 -14.01 -10.28 -0.02
C TRP A 254 -12.51 -10.08 0.04
N SER A 255 -11.74 -10.98 0.65
CA SER A 255 -10.33 -10.79 0.94
C SER A 255 -9.51 -10.43 -0.31
N GLU A 256 -9.62 -11.23 -1.38
CA GLU A 256 -8.91 -10.96 -2.64
C GLU A 256 -9.49 -9.76 -3.39
N VAL A 257 -10.82 -9.56 -3.32
CA VAL A 257 -11.53 -8.44 -3.96
C VAL A 257 -11.05 -7.11 -3.41
N ILE A 258 -11.00 -6.97 -2.08
CA ILE A 258 -10.63 -5.71 -1.43
C ILE A 258 -9.12 -5.43 -1.58
N ASP A 259 -8.26 -6.45 -1.54
CA ASP A 259 -6.82 -6.32 -1.81
C ASP A 259 -6.57 -5.82 -3.24
N SER A 260 -7.27 -6.41 -4.21
CA SER A 260 -7.21 -6.01 -5.62
C SER A 260 -7.77 -4.61 -5.84
N ALA A 261 -8.92 -4.26 -5.25
CA ALA A 261 -9.52 -2.94 -5.39
C ALA A 261 -8.61 -1.83 -4.82
N ILE A 262 -7.99 -2.06 -3.66
CA ILE A 262 -7.00 -1.13 -3.09
C ILE A 262 -5.74 -1.07 -3.97
N THR A 263 -5.30 -2.20 -4.55
CA THR A 263 -4.20 -2.21 -5.53
C THR A 263 -4.51 -1.29 -6.71
N TRP A 264 -5.70 -1.42 -7.30
CA TRP A 264 -6.12 -0.58 -8.42
C TRP A 264 -6.27 0.89 -8.04
N TYR A 265 -6.77 1.18 -6.84
CA TYR A 265 -6.79 2.53 -6.29
C TYR A 265 -5.38 3.14 -6.20
N VAL A 266 -4.43 2.41 -5.60
CA VAL A 266 -3.04 2.85 -5.45
C VAL A 266 -2.38 3.09 -6.82
N LYS A 267 -2.54 2.16 -7.76
CA LYS A 267 -1.99 2.30 -9.11
C LYS A 267 -2.61 3.48 -9.87
N SER A 268 -3.90 3.72 -9.71
CA SER A 268 -4.57 4.90 -10.29
C SER A 268 -4.06 6.21 -9.67
N SER A 269 -3.94 6.26 -8.35
CA SER A 269 -3.47 7.45 -7.60
C SER A 269 -2.01 7.81 -7.93
N CYS A 270 -1.17 6.81 -8.17
CA CYS A 270 0.24 7.01 -8.51
C CYS A 270 0.51 7.15 -10.02
N ALA A 271 -0.48 6.91 -10.88
CA ALA A 271 -0.32 6.85 -12.33
C ALA A 271 0.38 8.08 -12.94
N THR A 272 1.11 7.84 -14.02
CA THR A 272 1.88 8.86 -14.76
C THR A 272 1.12 9.46 -15.93
N SER A 273 -0.02 8.88 -16.33
CA SER A 273 -0.90 9.39 -17.37
C SER A 273 -2.37 9.33 -16.94
N VAL A 274 -3.18 10.23 -17.51
CA VAL A 274 -4.63 10.32 -17.27
C VAL A 274 -5.33 9.02 -17.67
N GLU A 275 -4.95 8.46 -18.82
CA GLU A 275 -5.56 7.25 -19.36
C GLU A 275 -5.32 6.06 -18.43
N VAL A 276 -4.08 5.89 -17.97
CA VAL A 276 -3.72 4.83 -17.02
C VAL A 276 -4.46 5.01 -15.69
N ALA A 277 -4.56 6.24 -15.19
CA ALA A 277 -5.30 6.54 -13.97
C ALA A 277 -6.78 6.16 -14.09
N ILE A 278 -7.44 6.54 -15.19
CA ILE A 278 -8.85 6.21 -15.45
C ILE A 278 -9.04 4.71 -15.55
N LEU A 279 -8.20 4.01 -16.31
CA LEU A 279 -8.30 2.55 -16.49
C LEU A 279 -8.21 1.83 -15.14
N PHE A 280 -7.21 2.11 -14.31
CA PHE A 280 -7.07 1.44 -13.02
C PHE A 280 -8.22 1.76 -12.06
N ALA A 281 -8.64 3.02 -11.94
CA ALA A 281 -9.76 3.35 -11.05
C ALA A 281 -11.07 2.66 -11.49
N GLN A 282 -11.30 2.53 -12.79
CA GLN A 282 -12.45 1.78 -13.30
C GLN A 282 -12.35 0.29 -13.07
N MET A 283 -11.16 -0.31 -13.22
CA MET A 283 -10.97 -1.73 -12.87
C MET A 283 -11.33 -1.99 -11.40
N GLY A 284 -10.97 -1.07 -10.49
CA GLY A 284 -11.40 -1.14 -9.10
C GLY A 284 -12.91 -1.05 -8.92
N LEU A 285 -13.57 -0.07 -9.56
CA LEU A 285 -15.03 0.10 -9.48
C LEU A 285 -15.81 -1.07 -10.10
N GLU A 286 -15.35 -1.58 -11.24
CA GLU A 286 -15.95 -2.73 -11.92
C GLU A 286 -15.82 -3.99 -11.07
N LEU A 287 -14.65 -4.23 -10.47
CA LEU A 287 -14.42 -5.34 -9.55
C LEU A 287 -15.34 -5.26 -8.33
N LEU A 288 -15.41 -4.10 -7.66
CA LEU A 288 -16.29 -3.91 -6.50
C LEU A 288 -17.77 -4.09 -6.87
N SER A 289 -18.18 -3.63 -8.05
CA SER A 289 -19.56 -3.80 -8.54
C SER A 289 -19.86 -5.28 -8.80
N TRP A 290 -18.97 -6.00 -9.48
CA TRP A 290 -19.12 -7.44 -9.73
C TRP A 290 -19.22 -8.23 -8.43
N ALA A 291 -18.27 -8.05 -7.51
CA ALA A 291 -18.25 -8.74 -6.23
C ALA A 291 -19.54 -8.47 -5.45
N SER A 292 -19.96 -7.21 -5.36
CA SER A 292 -21.17 -6.82 -4.62
C SER A 292 -22.44 -7.46 -5.17
N PHE A 293 -22.65 -7.52 -6.48
CA PHE A 293 -23.94 -7.94 -7.05
C PHE A 293 -23.99 -9.37 -7.56
N VAL A 294 -22.84 -9.97 -7.89
CA VAL A 294 -22.78 -11.29 -8.54
C VAL A 294 -22.21 -12.34 -7.60
N GLU A 295 -21.08 -12.09 -6.95
CA GLU A 295 -20.36 -13.11 -6.17
C GLU A 295 -20.84 -13.18 -4.73
N VAL A 296 -20.87 -12.04 -4.05
CA VAL A 296 -21.15 -11.94 -2.60
C VAL A 296 -22.66 -11.89 -2.35
N ASP A 297 -23.34 -10.83 -2.80
CA ASP A 297 -24.78 -10.69 -2.48
C ASP A 297 -25.66 -11.55 -3.39
N GLN A 298 -25.11 -12.06 -4.51
CA GLN A 298 -25.81 -12.88 -5.52
C GLN A 298 -27.16 -12.29 -5.99
N LYS A 299 -27.29 -10.96 -5.96
CA LYS A 299 -28.51 -10.23 -6.32
C LYS A 299 -28.81 -10.30 -7.83
N ILE A 300 -27.78 -10.47 -8.65
CA ILE A 300 -27.86 -10.50 -10.11
C ILE A 300 -27.03 -11.68 -10.63
N SER A 301 -27.57 -12.44 -11.58
CA SER A 301 -26.80 -13.51 -12.24
C SER A 301 -25.64 -12.92 -13.06
N ALA A 302 -24.53 -13.65 -13.17
CA ALA A 302 -23.37 -13.24 -13.98
C ALA A 302 -23.77 -12.78 -15.40
N ASN A 303 -24.56 -13.59 -16.11
CA ASN A 303 -25.06 -13.25 -17.45
C ASN A 303 -26.00 -12.03 -17.47
N GLY A 304 -26.79 -11.83 -16.40
CA GLY A 304 -27.61 -10.64 -16.25
C GLY A 304 -26.77 -9.37 -16.09
N PHE A 305 -25.74 -9.45 -15.25
CA PHE A 305 -24.83 -8.35 -14.96
C PHE A 305 -23.96 -8.00 -16.17
N GLU A 306 -23.46 -9.00 -16.91
CA GLU A 306 -22.66 -8.81 -18.13
C GLU A 306 -23.43 -8.08 -19.26
N LYS A 307 -24.76 -8.13 -19.25
CA LYS A 307 -25.59 -7.40 -20.22
C LYS A 307 -25.76 -5.93 -19.89
N LEU A 308 -25.48 -5.52 -18.64
CA LEU A 308 -25.58 -4.12 -18.24
C LEU A 308 -24.47 -3.30 -18.91
N PRO A 309 -24.79 -2.11 -19.46
CA PRO A 309 -23.79 -1.13 -19.83
C PRO A 309 -22.85 -0.79 -18.67
N ASN A 310 -21.59 -0.46 -18.97
CA ASN A 310 -20.58 -0.15 -17.95
C ASN A 310 -21.04 1.01 -17.03
N ALA A 311 -21.60 2.08 -17.61
CA ALA A 311 -22.14 3.21 -16.85
C ALA A 311 -23.23 2.78 -15.84
N ASP A 312 -24.06 1.81 -16.21
CA ASP A 312 -25.15 1.32 -15.37
C ASP A 312 -24.62 0.46 -14.22
N ARG A 313 -23.60 -0.38 -14.46
CA ARG A 313 -22.93 -1.16 -13.40
C ARG A 313 -22.30 -0.26 -12.34
N MET A 314 -21.66 0.82 -12.78
CA MET A 314 -21.07 1.81 -11.89
C MET A 314 -22.15 2.59 -11.14
N THR A 315 -23.20 3.05 -11.83
CA THR A 315 -24.34 3.75 -11.22
C THR A 315 -25.03 2.87 -10.17
N LEU A 316 -25.18 1.59 -10.45
CA LEU A 316 -25.75 0.60 -9.53
C LEU A 316 -24.92 0.48 -8.24
N LEU A 317 -23.60 0.33 -8.37
CA LEU A 317 -22.68 0.31 -7.22
C LEU A 317 -22.78 1.60 -6.40
N LEU A 318 -22.59 2.76 -7.04
CA LEU A 318 -22.57 4.05 -6.36
C LEU A 318 -23.90 4.35 -5.65
N SER A 319 -25.03 4.08 -6.30
CA SER A 319 -26.35 4.30 -5.71
C SER A 319 -26.59 3.38 -4.52
N THR A 320 -26.15 2.12 -4.59
CA THR A 320 -26.25 1.15 -3.50
C THR A 320 -25.41 1.57 -2.29
N LEU A 321 -24.24 2.18 -2.54
CA LEU A 321 -23.35 2.70 -1.51
C LEU A 321 -23.71 4.12 -1.05
N LEU A 322 -24.82 4.68 -1.54
CA LEU A 322 -25.31 6.05 -1.24
C LEU A 322 -24.29 7.14 -1.63
N ILE A 323 -23.54 6.90 -2.71
CA ILE A 323 -22.58 7.84 -3.30
C ILE A 323 -23.29 8.63 -4.41
N PRO A 324 -23.23 9.97 -4.40
CA PRO A 324 -23.82 10.80 -5.46
C PRO A 324 -23.27 10.45 -6.84
N THR A 325 -24.15 10.22 -7.82
CA THR A 325 -23.77 9.82 -9.19
C THR A 325 -23.71 10.99 -10.19
N ALA A 326 -24.28 12.14 -9.80
CA ALA A 326 -24.24 13.37 -10.59
C ALA A 326 -22.81 13.94 -10.63
N ILE A 327 -22.49 14.66 -11.70
CA ILE A 327 -21.19 15.34 -11.82
C ILE A 327 -21.17 16.55 -10.87
N PRO A 328 -20.29 16.58 -9.85
CA PRO A 328 -20.28 17.67 -8.88
C PRO A 328 -19.98 19.03 -9.52
N ASP A 329 -20.59 20.10 -8.99
CA ASP A 329 -20.50 21.47 -9.54
C ASP A 329 -19.08 22.06 -9.53
N GLN A 330 -18.19 21.48 -8.73
CA GLN A 330 -16.77 21.81 -8.70
C GLN A 330 -16.06 21.41 -10.01
N LEU A 331 -16.58 20.43 -10.77
CA LEU A 331 -15.96 19.88 -11.97
C LEU A 331 -16.50 20.53 -13.25
N LYS A 332 -16.25 21.83 -13.39
CA LYS A 332 -16.85 22.66 -14.45
C LYS A 332 -16.46 22.23 -15.86
N ALA A 333 -15.21 21.84 -16.08
CA ALA A 333 -14.74 21.44 -17.40
C ALA A 333 -15.37 20.09 -17.80
N LEU A 334 -15.51 19.17 -16.85
CA LEU A 334 -16.13 17.87 -17.02
C LEU A 334 -17.65 18.01 -17.26
N GLN A 335 -18.33 18.90 -16.53
CA GLN A 335 -19.74 19.21 -16.79
C GLN A 335 -19.95 19.80 -18.19
N ALA A 336 -19.10 20.73 -18.62
CA ALA A 336 -19.17 21.29 -19.97
C ALA A 336 -18.97 20.22 -21.05
N PHE A 337 -18.00 19.31 -20.84
CA PHE A 337 -17.81 18.17 -21.72
C PHE A 337 -19.02 17.23 -21.74
N ALA A 338 -19.56 16.89 -20.57
CA ALA A 338 -20.74 16.02 -20.45
C ALA A 338 -21.92 16.57 -21.23
N ARG A 339 -22.22 17.87 -21.08
CA ARG A 339 -23.26 18.57 -21.86
C ARG A 339 -23.00 18.49 -23.36
N SER A 340 -21.75 18.69 -23.81
CA SER A 340 -21.40 18.60 -25.24
C SER A 340 -21.60 17.20 -25.87
N LYS A 341 -21.74 16.18 -25.03
CA LYS A 341 -21.93 14.77 -25.39
C LYS A 341 -23.31 14.23 -25.00
N ASN A 342 -24.20 15.08 -24.46
CA ASN A 342 -25.51 14.69 -23.92
C ASN A 342 -25.43 13.60 -22.84
N MET A 343 -24.39 13.65 -22.00
CA MET A 343 -24.25 12.74 -20.86
C MET A 343 -24.80 13.37 -19.58
N SER A 344 -25.45 12.56 -18.75
CA SER A 344 -26.24 13.02 -17.60
C SER A 344 -25.58 12.75 -16.24
N SER A 345 -24.66 11.78 -16.18
CA SER A 345 -24.04 11.33 -14.93
C SER A 345 -22.52 11.24 -15.03
N GLY A 346 -21.84 11.23 -13.88
CA GLY A 346 -20.40 10.99 -13.84
C GLY A 346 -20.02 9.60 -14.33
N ALA A 347 -20.87 8.60 -14.08
CA ALA A 347 -20.67 7.23 -14.53
C ALA A 347 -20.68 7.11 -16.06
N GLU A 348 -21.62 7.79 -16.74
CA GLU A 348 -21.64 7.86 -18.21
C GLU A 348 -20.37 8.48 -18.78
N VAL A 349 -19.90 9.59 -18.19
CA VAL A 349 -18.68 10.27 -18.65
C VAL A 349 -17.47 9.36 -18.49
N ILE A 350 -17.30 8.73 -17.33
CA ILE A 350 -16.17 7.85 -17.06
C ILE A 350 -16.20 6.61 -17.98
N ALA A 351 -17.37 5.99 -18.18
CA ALA A 351 -17.53 4.88 -19.12
C ALA A 351 -17.21 5.29 -20.57
N HIS A 352 -17.61 6.50 -20.97
CA HIS A 352 -17.27 7.04 -22.29
C HIS A 352 -15.76 7.20 -22.48
N LEU A 353 -15.06 7.73 -21.47
CA LEU A 353 -13.61 7.92 -21.53
C LEU A 353 -12.87 6.58 -21.63
N ARG A 354 -13.26 5.60 -20.82
CA ARG A 354 -12.76 4.21 -20.89
C ARG A 354 -12.84 3.64 -22.30
N ASN A 355 -14.02 3.73 -22.90
CA ASN A 355 -14.26 3.13 -24.21
C ASN A 355 -13.38 3.78 -25.28
N ASN A 356 -13.16 5.09 -25.19
CA ASN A 356 -12.25 5.78 -26.10
C ASN A 356 -10.77 5.39 -25.88
N ILE A 357 -10.37 5.12 -24.63
CA ILE A 357 -9.00 4.68 -24.30
C ILE A 357 -8.76 3.25 -24.80
N VAL A 358 -9.69 2.32 -24.52
CA VAL A 358 -9.54 0.89 -24.84
C VAL A 358 -9.81 0.57 -26.30
N HIS A 359 -10.73 1.30 -26.94
CA HIS A 359 -11.09 1.12 -28.34
C HIS A 359 -10.84 2.41 -29.13
N PRO A 360 -9.57 2.81 -29.33
CA PRO A 360 -9.24 4.03 -30.05
C PRO A 360 -9.61 3.86 -31.53
N ASN A 361 -10.76 4.40 -31.95
CA ASN A 361 -11.12 4.45 -33.36
C ASN A 361 -10.07 5.28 -34.13
N LEU A 362 -9.36 4.65 -35.07
CA LEU A 362 -8.28 5.26 -35.88
C LEU A 362 -8.67 6.60 -36.56
N ARG A 363 -9.96 6.81 -36.82
CA ARG A 363 -10.53 8.02 -37.46
C ARG A 363 -11.00 9.09 -36.47
N ALA A 364 -11.14 8.75 -35.19
CA ALA A 364 -11.56 9.66 -34.13
C ALA A 364 -10.35 10.20 -33.36
N LYS A 365 -9.26 10.49 -34.07
CA LYS A 365 -8.18 11.31 -33.49
C LYS A 365 -8.83 12.60 -32.96
N ILE A 366 -8.78 12.76 -31.64
CA ILE A 366 -8.50 14.07 -31.04
C ILE A 366 -9.69 15.06 -31.18
N ARG A 367 -10.87 14.73 -30.62
CA ARG A 367 -11.50 15.75 -29.76
C ARG A 367 -10.83 15.56 -28.41
N VAL A 368 -9.70 16.25 -28.22
CA VAL A 368 -9.00 16.29 -26.93
C VAL A 368 -10.05 16.65 -25.91
N LEU A 369 -10.35 15.71 -25.01
CA LEU A 369 -10.99 16.07 -23.75
C LEU A 369 -10.07 17.17 -23.18
N PRO A 370 -10.55 18.40 -22.96
CA PRO A 370 -9.69 19.48 -22.48
C PRO A 370 -8.86 18.98 -21.29
N SER A 371 -7.59 19.38 -21.20
CA SER A 371 -6.67 18.87 -20.17
C SER A 371 -7.26 19.02 -18.76
N GLU A 372 -8.03 20.08 -18.53
CA GLU A 372 -8.76 20.31 -17.29
C GLU A 372 -9.85 19.24 -17.06
N ALA A 373 -10.65 18.92 -18.08
CA ALA A 373 -11.68 17.89 -17.99
C ALA A 373 -11.07 16.48 -17.82
N GLN A 374 -9.87 16.23 -18.36
CA GLN A 374 -9.11 15.00 -18.09
C GLN A 374 -8.72 14.86 -16.62
N ILE A 375 -8.15 15.92 -16.04
CA ILE A 375 -7.77 15.95 -14.63
C ILE A 375 -9.01 15.82 -13.74
N GLU A 376 -10.11 16.50 -14.07
CA GLU A 376 -11.38 16.39 -13.35
C GLU A 376 -11.99 14.99 -13.44
N ALA A 377 -11.89 14.32 -14.59
CA ALA A 377 -12.35 12.93 -14.74
C ALA A 377 -11.55 11.96 -13.86
N VAL A 378 -10.22 12.09 -13.81
CA VAL A 378 -9.37 11.28 -12.92
C VAL A 378 -9.74 11.51 -11.46
N LYS A 379 -9.94 12.77 -11.06
CA LYS A 379 -10.38 13.11 -9.70
C LYS A 379 -11.72 12.48 -9.36
N LEU A 380 -12.70 12.56 -10.26
CA LEU A 380 -14.03 11.96 -10.06
C LEU A 380 -13.96 10.44 -9.94
N CYS A 381 -13.20 9.78 -10.82
CA CYS A 381 -13.07 8.32 -10.82
C CYS A 381 -12.39 7.82 -9.54
N LEU A 382 -11.31 8.46 -9.11
CA LEU A 382 -10.65 8.15 -7.84
C LEU A 382 -11.56 8.44 -6.64
N TRP A 383 -12.34 9.52 -6.68
CA TRP A 383 -13.27 9.88 -5.60
C TRP A 383 -14.37 8.81 -5.43
N TYR A 384 -14.93 8.32 -6.54
CA TYR A 384 -15.87 7.21 -6.53
C TYR A 384 -15.25 5.93 -5.93
N LEU A 385 -14.03 5.59 -6.32
CA LEU A 385 -13.36 4.40 -5.80
C LEU A 385 -13.02 4.53 -4.30
N GLU A 386 -12.51 5.69 -3.87
CA GLU A 386 -12.24 5.99 -2.46
C GLU A 386 -13.50 5.86 -1.61
N LEU A 387 -14.59 6.52 -2.01
CA LEU A 387 -15.84 6.45 -1.27
C LEU A 387 -16.43 5.05 -1.26
N SER A 388 -16.27 4.29 -2.36
CA SER A 388 -16.74 2.90 -2.40
C SER A 388 -16.00 2.04 -1.38
N LEU A 389 -14.66 2.14 -1.34
CA LEU A 389 -13.82 1.44 -0.37
C LEU A 389 -14.14 1.87 1.08
N LEU A 390 -14.31 3.18 1.33
CA LEU A 390 -14.68 3.69 2.64
C LEU A 390 -16.05 3.17 3.11
N LYS A 391 -17.07 3.17 2.23
CA LYS A 391 -18.41 2.68 2.58
C LYS A 391 -18.40 1.19 2.88
N LEU A 392 -17.70 0.40 2.06
CA LEU A 392 -17.57 -1.05 2.25
C LEU A 392 -16.87 -1.38 3.58
N CYS A 393 -15.86 -0.60 3.97
CA CYS A 393 -15.22 -0.73 5.29
C CYS A 393 -16.05 -0.14 6.44
N GLY A 394 -17.29 0.32 6.22
CA GLY A 394 -18.15 0.87 7.26
C GLY A 394 -17.68 2.21 7.84
N TYR A 395 -16.83 2.96 7.13
CA TYR A 395 -16.31 4.25 7.59
C TYR A 395 -17.41 5.32 7.63
N HIS A 396 -17.53 6.05 8.74
CA HIS A 396 -18.52 7.12 8.95
C HIS A 396 -17.88 8.45 9.38
N GLY A 397 -16.57 8.60 9.21
CA GLY A 397 -15.84 9.80 9.62
C GLY A 397 -15.91 10.93 8.59
N THR A 398 -14.98 11.87 8.72
CA THR A 398 -14.76 12.91 7.73
C THR A 398 -13.67 12.50 6.74
N TYR A 399 -13.61 13.13 5.58
CA TYR A 399 -12.58 12.85 4.60
C TYR A 399 -12.17 14.12 3.86
N ASN A 400 -10.96 14.10 3.32
CA ASN A 400 -10.46 15.13 2.42
C ASN A 400 -11.06 14.91 1.03
N ASN A 401 -11.99 15.79 0.64
CA ASN A 401 -12.62 15.70 -0.66
C ASN A 401 -11.64 16.13 -1.76
N ARG A 402 -11.09 15.16 -2.51
CA ARG A 402 -10.16 15.44 -3.62
C ARG A 402 -10.76 16.31 -4.73
N LEU A 403 -12.08 16.41 -4.83
CA LEU A 403 -12.79 17.24 -5.80
C LEU A 403 -12.75 18.73 -5.43
N ASP A 404 -12.62 19.07 -4.15
CA ASP A 404 -12.60 20.44 -3.69
C ASP A 404 -11.18 21.02 -3.73
N THR A 405 -10.93 21.95 -4.64
CA THR A 405 -9.63 22.64 -4.75
C THR A 405 -9.50 23.88 -3.88
N SER A 406 -10.61 24.37 -3.31
CA SER A 406 -10.68 25.65 -2.62
C SER A 406 -10.02 25.63 -1.24
N ASN A 407 -10.10 24.51 -0.50
CA ASN A 407 -9.47 24.38 0.80
C ASN A 407 -8.94 22.96 1.06
N ARG A 408 -7.60 22.81 1.06
CA ARG A 408 -6.92 21.51 1.28
C ARG A 408 -7.05 20.96 2.70
N HIS A 409 -7.49 21.79 3.65
CA HIS A 409 -7.55 21.48 5.08
C HIS A 409 -8.99 21.31 5.60
N MET A 410 -10.00 21.46 4.74
CA MET A 410 -11.39 21.22 5.12
C MET A 410 -11.78 19.79 4.82
N CYS A 411 -11.77 18.97 5.86
CA CYS A 411 -12.46 17.68 5.82
C CYS A 411 -13.98 17.93 5.83
N GLN A 412 -14.72 17.09 5.11
CA GLN A 412 -16.18 17.07 5.11
C GLN A 412 -16.68 15.68 5.54
N PRO A 413 -17.89 15.54 6.09
CA PRO A 413 -18.47 14.22 6.36
C PRO A 413 -18.62 13.41 5.06
N VAL A 414 -18.54 12.09 5.17
CA VAL A 414 -18.88 11.19 4.07
C VAL A 414 -20.36 11.36 3.64
N PRO A 415 -20.72 11.06 2.37
CA PRO A 415 -22.09 11.26 1.87
C PRO A 415 -23.20 10.54 2.65
N TRP A 416 -22.85 9.50 3.41
CA TRP A 416 -23.76 8.67 4.20
C TRP A 416 -23.62 8.89 5.71
N ALA A 417 -23.05 10.01 6.15
CA ALA A 417 -22.85 10.26 7.58
C ALA A 417 -24.16 10.30 8.40
N ASP A 418 -25.27 10.68 7.76
CA ASP A 418 -26.58 10.86 8.39
C ASP A 418 -27.54 9.66 8.20
N THR A 419 -27.05 8.52 7.68
CA THR A 419 -27.89 7.37 7.30
C THR A 419 -28.03 6.32 8.38
#